data_AF-A0A7S3T3Z0-F1
#
_entry.id   AF-A0A7S3T3Z0-F1
#
_cell.length_a   1.000
_cell.length_b   1.000
_cell.length_c   1.000
_cell.angle_alpha   90.00
_cell.angle_beta   90.00
_cell.angle_gamma   90.00
#
_symmetry.space_group_name_H-M   'P 1'
#
loop_
_entity.id
_entity.type
_entity.pdbx_description
1 polymer ?
#
loop_
_entity_poly.entity_id
_entity_poly.type
_entity_poly.pdbx_seq_one_letter_code
_entity_poly.pdbx_strand_id
1 'polypeptide(L)'
;AGAVARVVTVQHCHRLTLFATAAAVHAHNMSETVLHLCCSTRPLLWGENHRLVLAPFGVVYGSLAKHMKAARISPKLCCNCWDQPICCAASHSTMSSLGGTATDQMEACYSFLPPCAYLLFHVPFDVPADAKPGSIMEQVVELPPPYAESLAQRSKQLSDFSAQLDELQCSHGVKEEVSTALQIRFREWLIRTGN
;
A
#
# COMPACT_ATOMS: atom_id res chain seq x y z
N ALA A 1 5.57 -6.03 7.44
CA ALA A 1 6.37 -6.19 8.67
C ALA A 1 5.72 -5.41 9.81
N GLY A 2 5.92 -5.84 11.06
CA GLY A 2 5.55 -5.01 12.22
C GLY A 2 6.34 -3.70 12.27
N ALA A 3 6.11 -2.87 13.28
CA ALA A 3 6.80 -1.59 13.42
C ALA A 3 8.28 -1.77 13.82
N VAL A 4 9.18 -1.17 13.04
CA VAL A 4 10.64 -1.31 13.19
C VAL A 4 11.23 -0.03 13.78
N ALA A 5 11.79 -0.12 14.98
CA ALA A 5 12.28 1.06 15.71
C ALA A 5 13.45 1.82 15.04
N ARG A 6 14.15 1.20 14.08
CA ARG A 6 15.35 1.77 13.44
C ARG A 6 15.25 1.77 11.93
N VAL A 7 15.83 0.78 11.27
CA VAL A 7 16.02 0.78 9.81
C VAL A 7 15.44 -0.49 9.22
N VAL A 8 14.68 -0.33 8.15
CA VAL A 8 14.34 -1.43 7.23
C VAL A 8 15.24 -1.30 6.01
N THR A 9 16.03 -2.34 5.73
CA THR A 9 16.86 -2.39 4.53
C THR A 9 16.38 -3.54 3.66
N VAL A 10 16.14 -3.24 2.38
CA VAL A 10 15.64 -4.19 1.39
C VAL A 10 16.58 -4.13 0.21
N GLN A 11 17.11 -5.28 -0.21
CA GLN A 11 18.14 -5.34 -1.23
C GLN A 11 17.85 -6.47 -2.21
N HIS A 12 18.14 -6.23 -3.50
CA HIS A 12 18.11 -7.25 -4.56
C HIS A 12 16.77 -8.00 -4.66
N CYS A 13 15.66 -7.32 -4.37
CA CYS A 13 14.34 -7.92 -4.50
C CYS A 13 13.68 -7.50 -5.82
N HIS A 14 12.92 -8.43 -6.39
CA HIS A 14 12.13 -8.25 -7.59
C HIS A 14 10.67 -8.59 -7.29
N ARG A 15 9.72 -7.79 -7.77
CA ARG A 15 8.27 -8.03 -7.62
C ARG A 15 7.82 -8.23 -6.17
N LEU A 16 8.30 -7.36 -5.28
CA LEU A 16 7.89 -7.35 -3.89
C LEU A 16 6.80 -6.31 -3.65
N THR A 17 5.86 -6.59 -2.74
CA THR A 17 5.02 -5.56 -2.12
C THR A 17 5.37 -5.51 -0.63
N LEU A 18 6.06 -4.46 -0.23
CA LEU A 18 6.49 -4.27 1.15
C LEU A 18 5.60 -3.27 1.88
N PHE A 19 5.10 -3.68 3.04
CA PHE A 19 4.49 -2.79 4.01
C PHE A 19 5.43 -2.63 5.20
N ALA A 20 5.90 -1.39 5.43
CA ALA A 20 6.86 -1.10 6.49
C ALA A 20 6.51 0.19 7.24
N THR A 21 6.49 0.08 8.56
CA THR A 21 6.58 1.23 9.48
C THR A 21 7.99 1.20 10.07
N ALA A 22 8.80 2.22 9.82
CA ALA A 22 10.19 2.26 10.32
C ALA A 22 10.67 3.68 10.62
N ALA A 23 11.70 3.87 11.46
CA ALA A 23 12.30 5.20 11.59
C ALA A 23 12.97 5.62 10.26
N ALA A 24 13.68 4.71 9.61
CA ALA A 24 14.28 4.89 8.29
C ALA A 24 14.09 3.67 7.37
N VAL A 25 14.07 3.88 6.06
CA VAL A 25 13.91 2.84 5.04
C VAL A 25 14.97 3.01 3.97
N HIS A 26 15.72 1.95 3.70
CA HIS A 26 16.74 1.89 2.65
C HIS A 26 16.35 0.83 1.61
N ALA A 27 16.27 1.22 0.34
CA ALA A 27 15.99 0.33 -0.78
C ALA A 27 17.20 0.31 -1.72
N HIS A 28 17.69 -0.89 -2.05
CA HIS A 28 18.88 -1.08 -2.87
C HIS A 28 18.67 -2.11 -3.98
N ASN A 29 18.97 -1.74 -5.22
CA ASN A 29 18.86 -2.65 -6.38
C ASN A 29 17.51 -3.38 -6.43
N MET A 30 16.42 -2.60 -6.28
CA MET A 30 15.05 -3.11 -6.23
C MET A 30 14.39 -2.95 -7.60
N SER A 31 13.55 -3.91 -8.01
CA SER A 31 12.83 -3.81 -9.29
C SER A 31 11.36 -4.22 -9.19
N GLU A 32 10.50 -3.51 -9.94
CA GLU A 32 9.06 -3.78 -10.05
C GLU A 32 8.39 -3.97 -8.67
N THR A 33 8.76 -3.12 -7.71
CA THR A 33 8.40 -3.30 -6.29
C THR A 33 7.56 -2.14 -5.80
N VAL A 34 6.54 -2.44 -4.98
CA VAL A 34 5.69 -1.45 -4.32
C VAL A 34 6.06 -1.34 -2.85
N LEU A 35 6.33 -0.12 -2.37
CA LEU A 35 6.70 0.17 -0.99
C LEU A 35 5.60 1.03 -0.35
N HIS A 36 4.83 0.42 0.55
CA HIS A 36 3.86 1.09 1.41
C HIS A 36 4.54 1.49 2.72
N LEU A 37 4.80 2.78 2.90
CA LEU A 37 5.71 3.27 3.93
C LEU A 37 5.05 4.24 4.92
N CYS A 38 5.43 4.10 6.17
CA CYS A 38 5.28 5.12 7.19
C CYS A 38 6.63 5.26 7.89
N CYS A 39 7.34 6.34 7.59
CA CYS A 39 8.70 6.51 8.08
C CYS A 39 9.02 7.91 8.56
N SER A 40 9.81 7.99 9.63
CA SER A 40 10.16 9.26 10.28
C SER A 40 11.22 10.05 9.53
N THR A 41 11.97 9.40 8.64
CA THR A 41 12.93 10.04 7.74
C THR A 41 12.62 9.72 6.29
N ARG A 42 13.11 10.56 5.40
CA ARG A 42 13.07 10.35 3.94
C ARG A 42 13.64 8.97 3.56
N PRO A 43 12.91 8.13 2.81
CA PRO A 43 13.43 6.86 2.31
C PRO A 43 14.68 7.07 1.44
N LEU A 44 15.70 6.22 1.60
CA LEU A 44 16.90 6.25 0.78
C LEU A 44 16.82 5.17 -0.31
N LEU A 45 16.74 5.59 -1.56
CA LEU A 45 16.78 4.72 -2.74
C LEU A 45 18.18 4.83 -3.35
N TRP A 46 18.96 3.76 -3.36
CA TRP A 46 20.34 3.81 -3.84
C TRP A 46 20.70 2.60 -4.70
N GLY A 47 21.62 2.79 -5.64
CA GLY A 47 21.91 1.77 -6.67
C GLY A 47 20.85 1.73 -7.78
N GLU A 48 20.74 0.57 -8.43
CA GLU A 48 19.96 0.37 -9.66
C GLU A 48 18.50 0.00 -9.36
N ASN A 49 17.70 1.02 -9.03
CA ASN A 49 16.28 0.85 -8.75
C ASN A 49 15.44 1.12 -9.99
N HIS A 50 14.50 0.21 -10.29
CA HIS A 50 13.71 0.27 -11.52
C HIS A 50 12.22 0.06 -11.22
N ARG A 51 11.36 0.99 -11.66
CA ARG A 51 9.90 0.89 -11.51
C ARG A 51 9.48 0.66 -10.05
N LEU A 52 10.07 1.40 -9.12
CA LEU A 52 9.57 1.40 -7.75
C LEU A 52 8.28 2.22 -7.66
N VAL A 53 7.35 1.77 -6.85
CA VAL A 53 6.12 2.52 -6.57
C VAL A 53 6.06 2.79 -5.08
N LEU A 54 5.98 4.07 -4.70
CA LEU A 54 5.83 4.49 -3.31
C LEU A 54 4.37 4.79 -3.00
N ALA A 55 3.92 4.35 -1.83
CA ALA A 55 2.56 4.55 -1.36
C ALA A 55 2.55 4.82 0.16
N PRO A 56 1.52 5.49 0.68
CA PRO A 56 1.35 5.58 2.11
C PRO A 56 1.07 4.20 2.73
N PHE A 57 1.44 4.03 3.99
CA PHE A 57 1.20 2.79 4.74
C PHE A 57 -0.30 2.55 4.94
N GLY A 58 -0.79 1.41 4.44
CA GLY A 58 -2.20 1.05 4.46
C GLY A 58 -2.55 -0.23 5.20
N VAL A 59 -1.65 -0.77 6.02
CA VAL A 59 -1.95 -2.01 6.75
C VAL A 59 -2.80 -1.71 7.96
N VAL A 60 -3.79 -2.57 8.18
CA VAL A 60 -4.67 -2.53 9.35
C VAL A 60 -4.60 -3.87 10.07
N TYR A 61 -4.24 -3.84 11.36
CA TYR A 61 -4.29 -4.99 12.25
C TYR A 61 -4.39 -4.56 13.73
N GLY A 62 -4.98 -5.39 14.58
CA GLY A 62 -5.40 -5.00 15.93
C GLY A 62 -4.28 -4.53 16.88
N SER A 63 -3.06 -5.02 16.69
CA SER A 63 -1.89 -4.66 17.53
C SER A 63 -1.03 -3.52 16.95
N LEU A 64 -1.40 -2.93 15.81
CA LEU A 64 -0.58 -1.95 15.08
C LEU A 64 -0.23 -0.72 15.91
N ALA A 65 -1.21 -0.10 16.57
CA ALA A 65 -0.97 1.09 17.39
C ALA A 65 0.03 0.84 18.53
N LYS A 66 -0.04 -0.36 19.15
CA LYS A 66 0.89 -0.78 20.20
C LYS A 66 2.30 -0.98 19.64
N HIS A 67 2.43 -1.64 18.48
CA HIS A 67 3.72 -1.84 17.83
C HIS A 67 4.37 -0.52 17.42
N MET A 68 3.62 0.40 16.81
CA MET A 68 4.15 1.71 16.43
C MET A 68 4.60 2.52 17.64
N LYS A 69 3.83 2.50 18.73
CA LYS A 69 4.21 3.13 20.00
C LYS A 69 5.49 2.53 20.57
N ALA A 70 5.62 1.19 20.57
CA ALA A 70 6.82 0.51 21.04
C ALA A 70 8.06 0.85 20.17
N ALA A 71 7.86 0.99 18.86
CA ALA A 71 8.89 1.39 17.91
C ALA A 71 9.18 2.90 17.90
N ARG A 72 8.42 3.71 18.67
CA ARG A 72 8.49 5.18 18.70
C ARG A 72 8.25 5.83 17.33
N ILE A 73 7.38 5.25 16.52
CA ILE A 73 6.97 5.77 15.22
C ILE A 73 5.64 6.49 15.39
N SER A 74 5.58 7.76 14.95
CA SER A 74 4.34 8.54 14.96
C SER A 74 3.45 8.13 13.78
N PRO A 75 2.15 7.87 14.01
CA PRO A 75 1.19 7.61 12.93
C PRO A 75 0.73 8.89 12.22
N LYS A 76 1.13 10.07 12.70
CA LYS A 76 0.68 11.35 12.15
C LYS A 76 1.33 11.66 10.81
N LEU A 77 0.56 12.27 9.92
CA LEU A 77 1.02 12.61 8.57
C LEU A 77 2.19 13.62 8.62
N CYS A 78 2.18 14.56 9.56
CA CYS A 78 3.26 15.54 9.74
C CYS A 78 4.62 14.93 10.15
N CYS A 79 4.62 13.68 10.60
CA CYS A 79 5.83 12.94 10.98
C CYS A 79 6.21 11.85 9.97
N ASN A 80 5.48 11.74 8.86
CA ASN A 80 5.65 10.68 7.88
C ASN A 80 6.26 11.24 6.58
N CYS A 81 7.48 10.82 6.25
CA CYS A 81 8.29 11.32 5.13
C CYS A 81 8.32 10.36 3.93
N TRP A 82 7.35 9.45 3.82
CA TRP A 82 7.31 8.41 2.79
C TRP A 82 7.34 8.95 1.35
N ASP A 83 6.83 10.15 1.12
CA ASP A 83 6.65 10.81 -0.18
C ASP A 83 7.87 11.65 -0.62
N GLN A 84 8.92 11.70 0.19
CA GLN A 84 10.12 12.50 -0.09
C GLN A 84 11.37 11.60 -0.17
N PRO A 85 11.45 10.64 -1.10
CA PRO A 85 12.62 9.76 -1.21
C PRO A 85 13.87 10.53 -1.65
N ILE A 86 15.03 10.10 -1.16
CA ILE A 86 16.34 10.53 -1.62
C ILE A 86 16.85 9.47 -2.59
N CYS A 87 17.07 9.83 -3.85
CA CYS A 87 17.63 8.93 -4.85
C CYS A 87 19.14 9.17 -5.03
N CYS A 88 19.93 8.15 -4.70
CA CYS A 88 21.36 8.09 -5.00
C CYS A 88 21.56 7.08 -6.15
N ALA A 89 21.35 7.53 -7.39
CA ALA A 89 21.63 6.72 -8.56
C ALA A 89 23.11 6.30 -8.57
N ALA A 90 23.40 5.05 -8.94
CA ALA A 90 24.78 4.69 -9.25
C ALA A 90 25.16 5.48 -10.52
N SER A 91 26.17 6.33 -10.41
CA SER A 91 26.72 7.04 -11.56
C SER A 91 27.38 6.04 -12.50
N HIS A 92 26.61 5.40 -13.37
CA HIS A 92 27.14 4.78 -14.57
C HIS A 92 27.41 5.89 -15.57
N SER A 93 28.54 6.56 -15.38
CA SER A 93 29.24 7.28 -16.44
C SER A 93 29.69 6.28 -17.50
N THR A 94 28.77 5.82 -18.34
CA THR A 94 29.11 5.41 -19.69
C THR A 94 28.82 6.57 -20.60
N MET A 95 29.88 7.16 -21.14
CA MET A 95 29.84 8.03 -22.31
C MET A 95 28.92 7.42 -23.37
N SER A 96 27.68 7.87 -23.48
CA SER A 96 26.87 7.73 -24.69
C SER A 96 25.70 8.71 -24.65
N SER A 97 25.74 9.60 -25.64
CA SER A 97 24.65 10.40 -26.20
C SER A 97 23.83 11.31 -25.25
N LEU A 98 24.15 12.60 -25.33
CA LEU A 98 23.21 13.70 -25.63
C LEU A 98 21.75 13.51 -25.14
N GLY A 99 21.37 14.22 -24.08
CA GLY A 99 20.03 14.82 -24.02
C GLY A 99 19.11 14.50 -22.83
N GLY A 100 19.44 13.56 -21.94
CA GLY A 100 18.57 13.25 -20.78
C GLY A 100 18.76 14.25 -19.64
N THR A 101 17.72 15.04 -19.31
CA THR A 101 17.72 15.90 -18.12
C THR A 101 17.59 15.04 -16.84
N ALA A 102 18.11 15.52 -15.71
CA ALA A 102 18.06 14.81 -14.43
C ALA A 102 16.62 14.42 -13.98
N THR A 103 15.60 15.07 -14.55
CA THR A 103 14.18 14.73 -14.35
C THR A 103 13.80 13.37 -14.94
N ASP A 104 14.32 12.99 -16.10
CA ASP A 104 13.98 11.71 -16.75
C ASP A 104 14.54 10.50 -15.98
N GLN A 105 15.71 10.67 -15.36
CA GLN A 105 16.31 9.63 -14.52
C GLN A 105 15.59 9.46 -13.18
N MET A 106 14.99 10.54 -12.65
CA MET A 106 14.22 10.48 -11.41
C MET A 106 12.87 9.80 -11.61
N GLU A 107 12.20 10.04 -12.75
CA GLU A 107 11.01 9.30 -13.16
C GLU A 107 11.29 7.81 -13.47
N ALA A 108 12.52 7.46 -13.87
CA ALA A 108 12.91 6.08 -14.13
C ALA A 108 13.04 5.22 -12.84
N CYS A 109 13.40 5.84 -11.72
CA CYS A 109 13.70 5.15 -10.46
C CYS A 109 12.42 4.78 -9.67
N TYR A 110 11.51 5.75 -9.49
CA TYR A 110 10.29 5.55 -8.73
C TYR A 110 9.11 6.40 -9.23
N SER A 111 7.91 5.98 -8.89
CA SER A 111 6.66 6.73 -9.05
C SER A 111 5.80 6.61 -7.79
N PHE A 112 4.72 7.39 -7.70
CA PHE A 112 3.76 7.26 -6.61
C PHE A 112 2.55 6.43 -7.04
N LEU A 113 2.02 5.62 -6.12
CA LEU A 113 0.80 4.87 -6.38
C LEU A 113 -0.37 5.85 -6.58
N PRO A 114 -1.13 5.75 -7.69
CA PRO A 114 -2.31 6.60 -7.87
C PRO A 114 -3.30 6.44 -6.71
N PRO A 115 -3.86 7.52 -6.15
CA PRO A 115 -4.83 7.43 -5.06
C PRO A 115 -6.03 6.53 -5.38
N CYS A 116 -6.48 6.57 -6.63
CA CYS A 116 -7.56 5.72 -7.14
C CYS A 116 -7.19 4.24 -7.26
N ALA A 117 -5.94 3.84 -7.05
CA ALA A 117 -5.48 2.45 -7.01
C ALA A 117 -5.23 1.97 -5.57
N TYR A 118 -5.17 2.88 -4.59
CA TYR A 118 -4.81 2.57 -3.21
C TYR A 118 -5.92 1.81 -2.44
N LEU A 119 -5.51 0.77 -1.72
CA LEU A 119 -6.37 -0.06 -0.87
C LEU A 119 -5.72 -0.28 0.49
N LEU A 120 -6.55 -0.45 1.51
CA LEU A 120 -6.11 -0.92 2.82
C LEU A 120 -5.83 -2.43 2.76
N PHE A 121 -4.80 -2.87 3.48
CA PHE A 121 -4.43 -4.27 3.61
C PHE A 121 -4.78 -4.78 5.01
N HIS A 122 -5.76 -5.67 5.11
CA HIS A 122 -6.18 -6.27 6.38
C HIS A 122 -5.39 -7.55 6.64
N VAL A 123 -4.78 -7.67 7.82
CA VAL A 123 -4.03 -8.88 8.21
C VAL A 123 -5.01 -9.94 8.74
N PRO A 124 -5.13 -11.12 8.10
CA PRO A 124 -6.16 -12.11 8.44
C PRO A 124 -6.04 -12.72 9.83
N PHE A 125 -4.83 -12.80 10.39
CA PHE A 125 -4.55 -13.52 11.63
C PHE A 125 -4.82 -12.72 12.91
N ASP A 126 -5.08 -11.42 12.79
CA ASP A 126 -5.25 -10.52 13.93
C ASP A 126 -6.73 -10.30 14.30
N VAL A 127 -7.68 -10.98 13.65
CA VAL A 127 -9.11 -10.91 13.99
C VAL A 127 -9.32 -11.73 15.27
N PRO A 128 -9.67 -11.11 16.42
CA PRO A 128 -9.99 -11.85 17.64
C PRO A 128 -11.10 -12.86 17.37
N ALA A 129 -11.03 -14.07 17.95
CA ALA A 129 -12.07 -15.09 17.78
C ALA A 129 -13.47 -14.59 18.20
N ASP A 130 -13.51 -13.61 19.11
CA ASP A 130 -14.74 -13.00 19.64
C ASP A 130 -15.17 -11.75 18.85
N ALA A 131 -14.40 -11.34 17.84
CA ALA A 131 -14.73 -10.17 17.04
C ALA A 131 -15.96 -10.46 16.20
N LYS A 132 -16.99 -9.62 16.37
CA LYS A 132 -18.19 -9.69 15.55
C LYS A 132 -17.80 -9.65 14.07
N PRO A 133 -18.38 -10.50 13.20
CA PRO A 133 -18.21 -10.36 11.77
C PRO A 133 -18.62 -8.95 11.36
N GLY A 134 -17.69 -8.19 10.77
CA GLY A 134 -17.86 -6.77 10.46
C GLY A 134 -17.26 -5.79 11.47
N SER A 135 -16.55 -6.24 12.50
CA SER A 135 -15.72 -5.34 13.32
C SER A 135 -14.54 -4.84 12.47
N ILE A 136 -14.74 -3.66 11.88
CA ILE A 136 -13.75 -2.98 11.06
C ILE A 136 -12.59 -2.58 11.99
N MET A 137 -11.42 -3.17 11.78
CA MET A 137 -10.22 -2.65 12.42
C MET A 137 -9.97 -1.23 11.88
N GLU A 138 -9.66 -0.31 12.77
CA GLU A 138 -9.51 1.11 12.41
C GLU A 138 -8.13 1.39 11.81
N GLN A 139 -8.12 2.30 10.83
CA GLN A 139 -6.89 2.79 10.23
C GLN A 139 -6.12 3.64 11.26
N VAL A 140 -4.92 3.18 11.63
CA VAL A 140 -4.10 3.84 12.67
C VAL A 140 -3.28 5.01 12.11
N VAL A 141 -2.78 4.88 10.88
CA VAL A 141 -1.89 5.87 10.25
C VAL A 141 -2.72 6.91 9.49
N GLU A 142 -2.42 8.19 9.70
CA GLU A 142 -3.06 9.28 8.96
C GLU A 142 -2.66 9.24 7.49
N LEU A 143 -3.64 9.41 6.60
CA LEU A 143 -3.43 9.41 5.16
C LEU A 143 -3.41 10.82 4.58
N PRO A 144 -2.66 11.04 3.49
CA PRO A 144 -2.81 12.26 2.72
C PRO A 144 -4.25 12.38 2.17
N PRO A 145 -4.82 13.60 2.09
CA PRO A 145 -6.19 13.83 1.63
C PRO A 145 -6.59 13.11 0.34
N PRO A 146 -5.80 13.10 -0.76
CA PRO A 146 -6.24 12.45 -2.00
C PRO A 146 -6.44 10.93 -1.86
N TYR A 147 -5.63 10.28 -1.01
CA TYR A 147 -5.78 8.84 -0.73
C TYR A 147 -6.99 8.58 0.18
N ALA A 148 -7.20 9.43 1.18
CA ALA A 148 -8.34 9.33 2.09
C ALA A 148 -9.68 9.52 1.34
N GLU A 149 -9.76 10.52 0.45
CA GLU A 149 -10.93 10.76 -0.40
C GLU A 149 -11.20 9.59 -1.36
N SER A 150 -10.15 9.04 -1.98
CA SER A 150 -10.28 7.88 -2.87
C SER A 150 -10.80 6.64 -2.14
N LEU A 151 -10.35 6.40 -0.90
CA LEU A 151 -10.88 5.33 -0.04
C LEU A 151 -12.33 5.58 0.35
N ALA A 152 -12.67 6.80 0.75
CA ALA A 152 -14.03 7.16 1.14
C ALA A 152 -15.01 7.01 -0.03
N GLN A 153 -14.61 7.44 -1.23
CA GLN A 153 -15.39 7.26 -2.46
C GLN A 153 -15.63 5.78 -2.76
N ARG A 154 -14.60 4.94 -2.64
CA ARG A 154 -14.72 3.49 -2.84
C ARG A 154 -15.62 2.84 -1.79
N SER A 155 -15.47 3.20 -0.52
CA SER A 155 -16.33 2.72 0.56
C SER A 155 -17.79 3.12 0.33
N LYS A 156 -18.03 4.35 -0.16
CA LYS A 156 -19.36 4.82 -0.51
C LYS A 156 -19.93 4.02 -1.68
N GLN A 157 -19.16 3.80 -2.75
CA GLN A 157 -19.60 2.98 -3.89
C GLN A 157 -19.97 1.55 -3.48
N LEU A 158 -19.20 0.93 -2.57
CA LEU A 158 -19.51 -0.38 -2.02
C LEU A 158 -20.78 -0.36 -1.17
N SER A 159 -20.97 0.67 -0.35
CA SER A 159 -22.18 0.85 0.43
C SER A 159 -23.42 1.06 -0.45
N ASP A 160 -23.31 1.92 -1.46
CA ASP A 160 -24.39 2.20 -2.41
C ASP A 160 -24.74 0.94 -3.20
N PHE A 161 -23.74 0.17 -3.64
CA PHE A 161 -23.94 -1.13 -4.30
C PHE A 161 -24.61 -2.15 -3.37
N SER A 162 -24.20 -2.24 -2.11
CA SER A 162 -24.85 -3.12 -1.13
C SER A 162 -26.29 -2.71 -0.86
N ALA A 163 -26.57 -1.42 -0.74
CA ALA A 163 -27.92 -0.90 -0.55
C ALA A 163 -28.81 -1.21 -1.75
N GLN A 164 -28.30 -1.07 -2.98
CA GLN A 164 -29.01 -1.48 -4.20
C GLN A 164 -29.34 -2.98 -4.19
N LEU A 165 -28.42 -3.84 -3.74
CA LEU A 165 -28.68 -5.28 -3.61
C LEU A 165 -29.77 -5.58 -2.57
N ASP A 166 -29.82 -4.81 -1.47
CA ASP A 166 -30.84 -4.96 -0.43
C ASP A 166 -32.22 -4.44 -0.88
N GLU A 167 -32.26 -3.30 -1.57
CA GLU A 167 -33.48 -2.68 -2.12
C GLU A 167 -34.17 -3.56 -3.16
N LEU A 168 -33.40 -4.32 -3.94
CA LEU A 168 -33.94 -5.20 -4.98
C LEU A 168 -34.78 -6.37 -4.42
N GLN A 169 -34.91 -6.51 -3.09
CA GLN A 169 -35.65 -7.59 -2.39
C GLN A 169 -35.57 -8.91 -3.16
N CYS A 170 -34.34 -9.27 -3.55
CA CYS A 170 -34.11 -10.43 -4.38
C CYS A 170 -34.78 -11.64 -3.71
N SER A 171 -35.72 -12.28 -4.42
CA SER A 171 -36.23 -13.59 -4.03
C SER A 171 -35.02 -14.50 -3.78
N HIS A 172 -35.14 -15.46 -2.86
CA HIS A 172 -34.01 -16.28 -2.40
C HIS A 172 -33.15 -16.82 -3.56
N GLY A 173 -33.77 -17.20 -4.68
CA GLY A 173 -33.08 -17.65 -5.90
C GLY A 173 -32.19 -16.60 -6.58
N VAL A 174 -32.61 -15.33 -6.61
CA VAL A 174 -31.82 -14.24 -7.23
C VAL A 174 -30.60 -13.89 -6.36
N LYS A 175 -30.70 -13.99 -5.03
CA LYS A 175 -29.53 -13.80 -4.14
C LYS A 175 -28.47 -14.88 -4.34
N GLU A 176 -28.88 -16.14 -4.50
CA GLU A 176 -27.94 -17.23 -4.78
C GLU A 176 -27.27 -17.08 -6.16
N GLU A 177 -28.03 -16.67 -7.17
CA GLU A 177 -27.48 -16.44 -8.52
C GLU A 177 -26.47 -15.29 -8.53
N VAL A 178 -26.78 -14.17 -7.87
CA VAL A 178 -25.85 -13.03 -7.73
C VAL A 178 -24.62 -13.42 -6.92
N SER A 179 -24.77 -14.15 -5.82
CA SER A 179 -23.64 -14.63 -5.00
C SER A 179 -22.72 -15.56 -5.80
N THR A 180 -23.31 -16.48 -6.56
CA THR A 180 -22.57 -17.42 -7.42
C THR A 180 -21.81 -16.67 -8.53
N ALA A 181 -22.46 -15.71 -9.19
CA ALA A 181 -21.82 -14.88 -10.20
C ALA A 181 -20.65 -14.06 -9.61
N LEU A 182 -20.83 -13.47 -8.42
CA LEU A 182 -19.77 -12.78 -7.68
C LEU A 182 -18.60 -13.71 -7.37
N GLN A 183 -18.87 -14.91 -6.87
CA GLN A 183 -17.83 -15.90 -6.55
C GLN A 183 -17.05 -16.34 -7.79
N ILE A 184 -17.73 -16.57 -8.92
CA ILE A 184 -17.06 -16.92 -10.19
C ILE A 184 -16.18 -15.77 -10.65
N ARG A 185 -16.69 -14.54 -10.68
CA ARG A 185 -15.91 -13.36 -11.08
C ARG A 185 -14.74 -13.10 -10.15
N PHE A 186 -14.92 -13.31 -8.85
CA PHE A 186 -13.85 -13.19 -7.87
C PHE A 186 -12.78 -14.25 -8.10
N ARG A 187 -13.17 -15.50 -8.34
CA ARG A 187 -12.25 -16.60 -8.67
C ARG A 187 -11.46 -16.33 -9.96
N GLU A 188 -12.13 -15.87 -11.01
CA GLU A 188 -11.47 -15.45 -12.26
C GLU A 188 -10.46 -14.33 -12.02
N TRP A 189 -10.82 -13.38 -11.17
CA TRP A 189 -9.94 -12.27 -10.79
C TRP A 189 -8.72 -12.74 -9.98
N LEU A 190 -8.88 -13.65 -9.01
CA LEU A 190 -7.76 -14.23 -8.25
C LEU A 190 -6.77 -14.95 -9.18
N ILE A 191 -7.28 -15.79 -10.09
CA ILE A 191 -6.46 -16.53 -11.06
C ILE A 191 -5.66 -15.57 -11.97
N ARG A 192 -6.28 -14.48 -12.42
CA ARG A 192 -5.63 -13.51 -13.31
C ARG A 192 -4.62 -12.61 -12.60
N THR A 193 -4.86 -12.28 -11.33
CA THR A 193 -4.03 -11.34 -10.57
C THR A 193 -2.96 -12.01 -9.73
N GLY A 194 -3.02 -13.34 -9.55
CA GLY A 194 -2.04 -14.09 -8.76
C GLY A 194 -2.09 -13.78 -7.26
N ASN A 195 -3.25 -13.32 -6.76
CA ASN A 195 -3.54 -13.16 -5.34
C ASN A 195 -4.13 -14.44 -4.74
#